data_AF-A0A4Y9RJW6-F1
#
_entry.id   AF-A0A4Y9RJW6-F1
#
_cell.length_a   1.000
_cell.length_b   1.000
_cell.length_c   1.000
_cell.angle_alpha   90.00
_cell.angle_beta   90.00
_cell.angle_gamma   90.00
#
_symmetry.space_group_name_H-M   'P 1'
#
loop_
_entity.id
_entity.type
_entity.pdbx_description
1 polymer ?
#
loop_
_entity_poly.entity_id
_entity_poly.type
_entity_poly.pdbx_seq_one_letter_code
_entity_poly.pdbx_strand_id
1 'polypeptide(L)'
;MTSRLARFALSTGLAVVISVAVTLGLGLTWTAIGGGAMSLHGWIALAIGIFGTAALAWGLMTLAFRSDREGWDDCVDNSLDPGREEPHD
;
A
#
# COMPACT_ATOMS: atom_id res chain seq x y z
N MET A 1 2.56 -14.39 -30.58
CA MET A 1 2.05 -14.89 -29.27
C MET A 1 3.19 -15.31 -28.33
N THR A 2 4.25 -15.94 -28.85
CA THR A 2 5.47 -16.32 -28.11
C THR A 2 6.17 -15.15 -27.38
N SER A 3 6.16 -13.93 -27.94
CA SER A 3 6.78 -12.76 -27.31
C SER A 3 6.08 -12.26 -26.03
N ARG A 4 4.74 -12.37 -25.94
CA ARG A 4 3.99 -11.98 -24.74
C ARG A 4 4.18 -13.01 -23.62
N LEU A 5 4.19 -14.29 -23.98
CA LEU A 5 4.46 -15.39 -23.05
C LEU A 5 5.91 -15.36 -22.54
N ALA A 6 6.89 -15.08 -23.41
CA ALA A 6 8.28 -14.93 -23.01
C ALA A 6 8.49 -13.75 -22.05
N ARG A 7 7.85 -12.59 -22.30
CA ARG A 7 7.88 -11.44 -21.39
C ARG A 7 7.21 -11.73 -20.05
N PHE A 8 6.09 -12.43 -20.07
CA PHE A 8 5.42 -12.87 -18.84
C PHE A 8 6.33 -13.81 -18.03
N ALA A 9 6.86 -14.86 -18.66
CA ALA A 9 7.78 -15.79 -18.00
C ALA A 9 9.03 -15.11 -17.45
N LEU A 10 9.60 -14.15 -18.20
CA LEU A 10 10.73 -13.34 -17.72
C LEU A 10 10.33 -12.49 -16.51
N SER A 11 9.18 -11.82 -16.56
CA SER A 11 8.68 -10.99 -15.46
C SER A 11 8.39 -11.79 -14.20
N THR A 12 7.80 -12.98 -14.35
CA THR A 12 7.55 -13.90 -13.25
C THR A 12 8.87 -14.42 -12.67
N GLY A 13 9.83 -14.81 -13.53
CA GLY A 13 11.15 -15.23 -13.10
C GLY A 13 11.88 -14.14 -12.31
N LEU A 14 11.84 -12.90 -12.81
CA LEU A 14 12.41 -11.74 -12.12
C LEU A 14 11.71 -11.48 -10.78
N ALA A 15 10.37 -11.52 -10.74
CA ALA A 15 9.60 -11.34 -9.51
C ALA A 15 9.96 -12.39 -8.46
N VAL A 16 10.14 -13.65 -8.88
CA VAL A 16 10.58 -14.74 -7.99
C VAL A 16 11.99 -14.48 -7.46
N VAL A 17 12.94 -14.10 -8.32
CA VAL A 17 14.32 -13.78 -7.90
C VAL A 17 14.33 -12.63 -6.90
N ILE A 18 13.59 -11.55 -7.17
CA ILE A 18 13.46 -10.41 -6.25
C ILE A 18 12.84 -10.87 -4.93
N SER A 19 11.77 -11.66 -4.97
CA SER A 19 11.11 -12.15 -3.76
C SER A 19 12.07 -12.98 -2.91
N VAL A 20 12.84 -13.89 -3.52
CA VAL A 20 13.85 -14.68 -2.81
C VAL A 20 14.93 -13.78 -2.20
N ALA A 21 15.46 -12.84 -2.98
CA ALA A 21 16.50 -11.92 -2.51
C ALA A 21 16.03 -11.07 -1.31
N VAL A 22 14.80 -10.55 -1.37
CA VAL A 22 14.19 -9.77 -0.29
C VAL A 22 13.97 -10.65 0.94
N THR A 23 13.42 -11.86 0.79
CA THR A 23 13.20 -12.78 1.91
C THR A 23 14.52 -13.13 2.61
N LEU A 24 15.57 -13.44 1.85
CA LEU A 24 16.89 -13.72 2.41
C LEU A 24 17.50 -12.48 3.07
N GLY A 25 17.42 -11.31 2.43
CA GLY A 25 17.94 -10.07 2.99
C GLY A 25 17.28 -9.68 4.31
N LEU A 26 15.94 -9.79 4.39
CA LEU A 26 15.19 -9.57 5.62
C LEU A 26 15.54 -10.59 6.70
N GLY A 27 15.67 -11.88 6.34
CA GLY A 27 16.05 -12.94 7.27
C GLY A 27 17.45 -12.71 7.86
N LEU A 28 18.43 -12.39 7.02
CA LEU A 28 19.79 -12.08 7.47
C LEU A 28 19.82 -10.85 8.37
N THR A 29 19.11 -9.79 7.99
CA THR A 29 19.01 -8.56 8.79
C THR A 29 18.37 -8.85 10.15
N TRP A 30 17.30 -9.64 10.19
CA TRP A 30 16.64 -10.08 11.42
C TRP A 30 17.61 -10.81 12.35
N THR A 31 18.39 -11.76 11.82
CA THR A 31 19.39 -12.47 12.63
C THR A 31 20.53 -11.56 13.10
N ALA A 32 20.96 -10.61 12.26
CA ALA A 32 22.06 -9.70 12.57
C ALA A 32 21.73 -8.73 13.72
N ILE A 33 20.47 -8.33 13.87
CA ILE A 33 20.01 -7.49 14.99
C ILE A 33 19.68 -8.31 16.26
N GLY A 34 20.02 -9.60 16.28
CA GLY A 34 19.74 -10.49 17.42
C GLY A 34 18.31 -11.02 17.45
N GLY A 35 17.59 -10.97 16.33
CA GLY A 35 16.24 -11.49 16.21
C GLY A 35 16.19 -13.01 16.39
N GLY A 36 15.48 -13.45 17.42
CA GLY A 36 15.19 -14.86 17.71
C GLY A 36 13.87 -15.33 17.10
N ALA A 37 13.44 -16.54 17.46
CA ALA A 37 12.12 -17.04 17.11
C ALA A 37 11.02 -16.13 17.69
N MET A 38 10.14 -15.64 16.81
CA MET A 38 9.03 -14.75 17.20
C MET A 38 8.06 -15.50 18.11
N SER A 39 7.68 -14.89 19.24
CA SER A 39 6.69 -15.46 20.14
C SER A 39 5.29 -15.51 19.50
N LEU A 40 4.39 -16.33 20.04
CA LEU A 40 2.99 -16.41 19.58
C LEU A 40 2.32 -15.02 19.56
N HIS A 41 2.56 -14.23 20.61
CA HIS A 41 2.04 -12.86 20.70
C HIS A 41 2.60 -11.95 19.59
N GLY A 42 3.88 -12.11 19.23
CA GLY A 42 4.49 -11.37 18.14
C GLY A 42 3.84 -11.68 16.80
N TRP A 43 3.53 -12.95 16.53
CA TRP A 43 2.80 -13.36 15.33
C TRP A 43 1.37 -12.80 15.28
N ILE A 44 0.66 -12.84 16.41
CA ILE A 44 -0.70 -12.27 16.51
C ILE A 44 -0.66 -10.75 16.29
N ALA A 45 0.28 -10.05 16.93
CA ALA A 45 0.44 -8.60 16.76
C ALA A 45 0.78 -8.24 15.31
N LEU A 46 1.68 -8.98 14.66
CA LEU A 46 2.02 -8.80 13.25
C LEU A 46 0.79 -8.99 12.36
N ALA A 47 0.03 -10.06 12.56
CA ALA A 47 -1.18 -10.33 11.78
C ALA A 47 -2.21 -9.21 11.95
N ILE A 48 -2.51 -8.81 13.20
CA ILE A 48 -3.43 -7.71 13.48
C ILE A 48 -2.94 -6.40 12.84
N GLY A 49 -1.63 -6.12 12.91
CA GLY A 49 -1.05 -4.93 12.27
C GLY A 49 -1.25 -4.93 10.74
N ILE A 50 -0.96 -6.05 10.08
CA ILE A 50 -1.15 -6.20 8.63
C ILE A 50 -2.63 -6.03 8.26
N PHE A 51 -3.53 -6.76 8.91
CA PHE A 51 -4.96 -6.69 8.61
C PHE A 51 -5.57 -5.34 8.95
N GLY A 52 -5.17 -4.75 10.08
CA GLY A 52 -5.66 -3.44 10.53
C GLY A 52 -5.26 -2.33 9.55
N THR A 53 -4.00 -2.32 9.11
CA THR A 53 -3.53 -1.31 8.14
C THR A 53 -4.13 -1.52 6.76
N ALA A 54 -4.28 -2.76 6.29
CA ALA A 54 -4.95 -3.06 5.02
C ALA A 54 -6.43 -2.65 5.06
N ALA A 55 -7.15 -2.98 6.14
CA ALA A 55 -8.55 -2.59 6.33
C ALA A 55 -8.70 -1.07 6.42
N LEU A 56 -7.77 -0.39 7.09
CA LEU A 56 -7.74 1.07 7.15
C LEU A 56 -7.54 1.67 5.76
N ALA A 57 -6.54 1.22 5.01
CA ALA A 57 -6.27 1.70 3.66
C ALA A 57 -7.48 1.48 2.74
N TRP A 58 -8.08 0.28 2.79
CA TRP A 58 -9.31 -0.03 2.06
C TRP A 58 -10.45 0.92 2.46
N GLY A 59 -10.67 1.11 3.76
CA GLY A 59 -11.73 1.96 4.29
C GLY A 59 -11.57 3.41 3.84
N LEU A 60 -10.36 3.95 3.96
CA LEU A 60 -10.05 5.31 3.49
C LEU A 60 -10.30 5.46 1.99
N MET A 61 -9.84 4.50 1.17
CA MET A 61 -10.06 4.53 -0.27
C MET A 61 -11.56 4.42 -0.61
N THR A 62 -12.31 3.59 0.11
CA THR A 62 -13.77 3.46 -0.06
C THR A 62 -14.49 4.77 0.28
N LEU A 63 -14.08 5.43 1.37
CA LEU A 63 -14.64 6.71 1.78
C LEU A 63 -14.32 7.81 0.75
N ALA A 64 -13.10 7.87 0.24
CA ALA A 64 -12.72 8.82 -0.80
C ALA A 64 -13.61 8.67 -2.04
N PHE A 65 -13.81 7.45 -2.55
CA PHE A 65 -14.70 7.22 -3.69
C PHE A 65 -16.18 7.53 -3.39
N ARG A 66 -16.62 7.35 -2.14
CA ARG A 66 -17.99 7.71 -1.76
C ARG A 66 -18.15 9.24 -1.68
N SER A 67 -17.16 9.94 -1.14
CA SER A 67 -17.13 11.41 -1.05
C SER A 67 -17.32 12.06 -2.41
N ASP A 68 -16.53 11.60 -3.38
CA ASP A 68 -16.56 12.02 -4.79
C ASP A 68 -17.95 11.77 -5.43
N ARG A 69 -18.53 10.58 -5.22
CA ARG A 69 -19.83 10.23 -5.82
C ARG A 69 -21.02 11.00 -5.26
N GLU A 70 -20.97 11.32 -3.97
CA GLU A 70 -22.06 12.00 -3.27
C GLU A 70 -21.88 13.54 -3.31
N GLY A 71 -20.80 14.05 -3.93
CA GLY A 71 -20.54 15.48 -4.07
C GLY A 71 -20.14 16.17 -2.77
N TRP A 72 -19.71 15.41 -1.74
CA TRP A 72 -19.27 15.99 -0.47
C TRP A 72 -18.02 16.86 -0.63
N ASP A 73 -17.17 16.52 -1.61
CA ASP A 73 -15.97 17.29 -1.94
C ASP A 73 -16.34 18.64 -2.61
N ASP A 74 -17.46 18.71 -3.33
CA ASP A 74 -17.90 19.93 -4.04
C ASP A 74 -18.49 20.99 -3.10
N CYS A 75 -19.00 20.58 -1.94
CA CYS A 75 -19.56 21.47 -0.93
C CYS A 75 -18.55 21.98 0.11
N VAL A 76 -17.24 21.79 -0.12
CA VAL A 76 -16.18 22.36 0.72
C VAL A 76 -16.09 23.87 0.54
N ASP A 77 -16.00 24.61 1.65
CA ASP A 77 -15.72 26.05 1.64
C ASP A 77 -14.26 26.30 1.23
N ASN A 78 -14.08 26.80 0.00
CA ASN A 78 -12.78 27.11 -0.60
C ASN A 78 -12.43 28.61 -0.51
N SER A 79 -13.07 29.38 0.38
CA SER A 79 -12.79 30.81 0.56
C SER A 79 -11.35 31.13 0.99
N LEU A 80 -10.63 30.14 1.52
CA LEU A 80 -9.23 30.25 1.93
C LEU A 80 -8.24 29.68 0.89
N ASP A 81 -8.69 29.28 -0.30
CA ASP A 81 -7.83 28.76 -1.37
C ASP A 81 -7.02 29.90 -2.03
N PRO A 82 -5.70 30.00 -1.80
CA PRO A 82 -4.87 31.09 -2.34
C PRO A 82 -4.67 31.01 -3.86
N GLY A 83 -5.10 29.93 -4.53
CA GLY A 83 -5.01 29.74 -5.98
C GLY A 83 -6.33 29.97 -6.72
N ARG A 84 -7.44 30.26 -6.04
CA ARG A 84 -8.74 30.47 -6.67
C ARG A 84 -8.82 31.89 -7.24
N GLU A 85 -9.00 31.99 -8.56
CA GLU A 85 -9.38 33.26 -9.17
C GLU A 85 -10.78 33.63 -8.68
N GLU A 86 -10.87 34.73 -7.94
CA GLU A 86 -12.14 35.34 -7.53
C GLU A 86 -13.01 35.54 -8.78
N PRO A 87 -14.30 35.18 -8.76
CA PRO A 87 -15.20 35.49 -9.88
C PRO A 87 -15.20 37.01 -10.07
N HIS A 88 -14.67 37.48 -11.19
CA HIS A 88 -14.86 38.86 -11.63
C HIS A 88 -16.30 38.97 -12.17
N ASP A 89 -17.15 39.65 -11.40
CA ASP A 89 -18.55 39.98 -11.70
C ASP A 89 -18.78 40.59 -13.10
#